data_AF-A0A1X7SVV1-F1
#
_entry.id   AF-A0A1X7SVV1-F1
#
_cell.length_a   1.000
_cell.length_b   1.000
_cell.length_c   1.000
_cell.angle_alpha   90.00
_cell.angle_beta   90.00
_cell.angle_gamma   90.00
#
_symmetry.space_group_name_H-M   'P 1'
#
loop_
_entity.id
_entity.type
_entity.pdbx_description
1 polymer ?
#
loop_
_entity_poly.entity_id
_entity_poly.type
_entity_poly.pdbx_seq_one_letter_code
_entity_poly.pdbx_strand_id
1 'polypeptide(L)' 'DGWTPLICAATRGHTQVLTMLLEKGADITATDNDGITALDYASGDAATILRVHSG' A
#
# COMPACT_ATOMS: atom_id res chain seq x y z
N ASP A 1 2.75 2.72 -15.98
CA ASP A 1 3.09 2.10 -14.70
C ASP A 1 1.99 2.29 -13.68
N GLY A 2 1.44 3.48 -13.42
CA GLY A 2 0.31 3.63 -12.48
C GLY A 2 0.68 3.46 -11.00
N TRP A 3 1.96 3.29 -10.69
CA TRP A 3 2.45 3.10 -9.33
C TRP A 3 2.13 4.31 -8.46
N THR A 4 1.52 4.03 -7.30
CA THR A 4 1.28 5.03 -6.26
C THR A 4 2.39 4.99 -5.21
N PRO A 5 2.58 6.06 -4.41
CA PRO A 5 3.50 6.02 -3.27
C PRO A 5 3.19 4.87 -2.30
N LEU A 6 1.90 4.52 -2.15
CA LEU A 6 1.47 3.43 -1.30
C LEU A 6 1.90 2.06 -1.85
N ILE A 7 1.74 1.83 -3.16
CA ILE A 7 2.23 0.63 -3.85
C ILE A 7 3.75 0.50 -3.67
N CYS A 8 4.50 1.57 -3.94
CA CYS A 8 5.97 1.59 -3.76
C CYS A 8 6.40 1.22 -2.32
N ALA A 9 5.73 1.76 -1.31
CA ALA A 9 6.04 1.49 0.08
C ALA A 9 5.70 0.04 0.48
N ALA A 10 4.58 -0.48 -0.03
CA ALA A 10 4.12 -1.84 0.22
C ALA A 10 5.06 -2.89 -0.38
N THR A 11 5.46 -2.74 -1.64
CA THR A 11 6.40 -3.65 -2.33
C THR A 11 7.76 -3.72 -1.65
N ARG A 12 8.21 -2.61 -1.06
CA ARG A 12 9.52 -2.49 -0.38
C ARG A 12 9.48 -2.80 1.11
N GLY A 13 8.31 -3.07 1.68
CA GLY A 13 8.15 -3.30 3.12
C GLY A 13 8.47 -2.06 3.98
N HIS A 14 8.34 -0.85 3.43
CA HIS A 14 8.61 0.40 4.14
C HIS A 14 7.43 0.77 5.06
N THR A 15 7.24 0.01 6.14
CA THR A 15 6.08 0.10 7.03
C THR A 15 5.85 1.49 7.61
N GLN A 16 6.90 2.23 7.99
CA GLN A 16 6.76 3.60 8.50
C GLN A 16 6.21 4.57 7.44
N VAL A 17 6.70 4.46 6.21
CA VAL A 17 6.23 5.29 5.08
C VAL A 17 4.80 4.89 4.71
N LEU A 18 4.52 3.59 4.70
CA LEU A 18 3.20 3.04 4.45
C LEU A 18 2.16 3.59 5.44
N THR A 19 2.44 3.54 6.75
CA THR A 19 1.58 4.09 7.79
C THR A 19 1.38 5.59 7.64
N MET A 20 2.45 6.35 7.41
CA MET A 20 2.36 7.79 7.19
C MET A 20 1.46 8.13 6.00
N LEU A 21 1.55 7.39 4.89
CA LEU A 21 0.70 7.59 3.73
C LEU A 21 -0.78 7.31 4.04
N LEU A 22 -1.07 6.24 4.76
CA LEU A 22 -2.43 5.89 5.19
C LEU A 22 -3.01 6.96 6.12
N GLU A 23 -2.24 7.45 7.09
CA GLU A 23 -2.65 8.56 7.99
C GLU A 23 -2.94 9.87 7.24
N LYS A 24 -2.31 10.07 6.07
CA LYS A 24 -2.56 11.23 5.20
C LYS A 24 -3.72 11.02 4.23
N GLY A 25 -4.44 9.89 4.33
CA GLY A 25 -5.59 9.59 3.48
C GLY A 25 -5.20 9.05 2.11
N ALA A 26 -4.05 8.37 1.98
CA ALA A 26 -3.74 7.66 0.75
C ALA A 26 -4.85 6.64 0.43
N ASP A 27 -5.28 6.62 -0.82
CA ASP A 27 -6.28 5.67 -1.29
C ASP A 27 -5.71 4.25 -1.34
N ILE A 28 -6.18 3.40 -0.42
CA ILE A 28 -5.79 1.99 -0.33
C ILE A 28 -6.32 1.16 -1.50
N THR A 29 -7.36 1.64 -2.19
CA THR A 29 -7.99 0.96 -3.33
C THR A 29 -7.37 1.33 -4.66
N ALA A 30 -6.44 2.29 -4.68
CA ALA A 30 -5.76 2.70 -5.89
C ALA A 30 -4.94 1.53 -6.48
N THR A 31 -5.13 1.32 -7.78
CA THR A 31 -4.43 0.31 -8.56
C THR A 31 -3.42 0.93 -9.51
N ASP A 32 -2.41 0.16 -9.85
CA ASP A 32 -1.54 0.48 -10.97
C ASP A 32 -2.23 0.27 -12.34
N ASN A 33 -1.47 0.40 -13.43
CA ASN A 33 -2.03 0.25 -14.77
C ASN A 33 -2.51 -1.18 -15.09
N ASP A 34 -2.06 -2.18 -14.32
CA ASP A 34 -2.43 -3.60 -14.47
C ASP A 34 -3.58 -3.99 -13.53
N GLY A 35 -4.12 -3.03 -12.77
CA GLY A 35 -5.21 -3.28 -11.82
C GLY A 35 -4.74 -3.86 -10.48
N ILE A 36 -3.44 -3.78 -10.17
CA ILE A 36 -2.85 -4.36 -8.96
C ILE A 36 -2.79 -3.32 -7.85
N THR A 37 -3.24 -3.68 -6.65
CA THR A 37 -3.28 -2.79 -5.48
C THR A 37 -1.98 -2.85 -4.66
N ALA A 38 -1.83 -1.93 -3.70
CA ALA A 38 -0.73 -2.00 -2.73
C ALA A 38 -0.75 -3.30 -1.91
N LEU A 39 -1.93 -3.85 -1.60
CA LEU A 39 -2.06 -5.09 -0.83
C LEU A 39 -1.57 -6.30 -1.60
N ASP A 40 -1.78 -6.35 -2.92
CA ASP A 40 -1.35 -7.45 -3.78
C ASP A 40 0.18 -7.55 -3.88
N TYR A 41 0.87 -6.41 -3.82
CA TYR A 41 2.34 -6.36 -3.78
C TYR A 41 2.94 -6.56 -2.38
N ALA A 42 2.14 -6.39 -1.32
CA ALA A 42 2.63 -6.37 0.04
C ALA A 42 3.00 -7.77 0.54
N SER A 43 4.04 -7.83 1.37
CA SER A 43 4.40 -9.03 2.14
C SER A 43 4.72 -8.66 3.59
N GLY A 44 4.67 -9.65 4.49
CA GLY A 44 4.98 -9.47 5.91
C GLY A 44 4.15 -8.35 6.57
N ASP A 45 4.82 -7.51 7.35
CA ASP A 45 4.20 -6.44 8.13
C ASP A 45 3.44 -5.42 7.27
N ALA A 46 3.92 -5.12 6.06
CA ALA A 46 3.21 -4.21 5.15
C ALA A 46 1.82 -4.75 4.78
N ALA A 47 1.71 -6.06 4.56
CA ALA A 47 0.44 -6.71 4.23
C ALA A 47 -0.50 -6.77 5.45
N THR A 48 0.06 -6.86 6.66
CA THR A 48 -0.71 -6.76 7.91
C THR A 48 -1.27 -5.35 8.09
N ILE A 49 -0.44 -4.31 7.90
CA ILE A 49 -0.86 -2.89 8.03
C ILE A 49 -1.99 -2.56 7.06
N LEU A 50 -1.87 -2.95 5.79
CA LEU A 50 -2.90 -2.67 4.79
C LEU A 50 -4.23 -3.37 5.12
N ARG A 51 -4.19 -4.61 5.61
CA ARG A 51 -5.41 -5.33 6.03
C ARG A 51 -6.16 -4.66 7.19
N VAL A 52 -5.42 -4.03 8.11
CA VAL A 52 -6.04 -3.30 9.23
C VAL A 52 -6.76 -2.04 8.76
N HIS A 53 -6.25 -1.39 7.70
CA HIS A 53 -6.80 -0.14 7.17
C HIS A 53 -7.86 -0.35 6.07
N SER A 54 -8.05 -1.58 5.58
CA SER A 54 -9.08 -1.93 4.60
C SER A 54 -10.44 -2.32 5.22
N GLY A 55 -10.54 -2.33 6.56
CA GLY A 55 -11.74 -2.72 7.33
C GLY A 55 -12.61 -1.54 7.74
#